data_AF-A0A949HEW3-F1
#
_entry.id   AF-A0A949HEW3-F1
#
_cell.length_a   1.000
_cell.length_b   1.000
_cell.length_c   1.000
_cell.angle_alpha   90.00
_cell.angle_beta   90.00
_cell.angle_gamma   90.00
#
_symmetry.space_group_name_H-M   'P 1'
#
loop_
_entity.id
_entity.type
_entity.pdbx_description
1 polymer ?
#
loop_
_entity_poly.entity_id
_entity_poly.type
_entity_poly.pdbx_seq_one_letter_code
_entity_poly.pdbx_strand_id
1 'polypeptide(L)'
;ENHRHSTIVILAGYSDLMDQLLDANPGLRSRIGHIIHFAPYNSDEMVQIYQSYAHKYKILVSDEAIVQLREYIGQHQFDGNARTIRTLWERTFSAMAERANADSVINLEELGEIVPHDIHEGIKHYLSQERRKRSSIGFSTNSSAELPKNA
;
A
#
# COMPACT_ATOMS: atom_id res chain seq x y z
N GLU A 1 -11.66 41.51 -15.17
CA GLU A 1 -11.61 40.14 -15.73
C GLU A 1 -10.22 39.91 -16.34
N ASN A 2 -9.23 39.40 -15.58
CA ASN A 2 -7.86 39.18 -16.08
C ASN A 2 -7.00 38.30 -15.15
N HIS A 3 -7.40 37.03 -14.93
CA HIS A 3 -6.58 36.02 -14.24
C HIS A 3 -6.45 34.70 -15.02
N ARG A 4 -6.67 34.73 -16.34
CA ARG A 4 -6.59 33.52 -17.19
C ARG A 4 -5.15 33.00 -17.40
N HIS A 5 -4.13 33.78 -17.02
CA HIS A 5 -2.71 33.41 -17.18
C HIS A 5 -2.03 32.92 -15.89
N SER A 6 -2.79 32.69 -14.81
CA SER A 6 -2.22 32.35 -13.48
C SER A 6 -2.71 31.03 -12.90
N THR A 7 -3.32 30.15 -13.70
CA THR A 7 -3.89 28.88 -13.20
C THR A 7 -3.17 27.69 -13.81
N ILE A 8 -2.61 26.86 -12.94
CA ILE A 8 -2.10 25.53 -13.29
C ILE A 8 -3.18 24.51 -12.94
N VAL A 9 -3.49 23.61 -13.89
CA VAL A 9 -4.38 22.48 -13.66
C VAL A 9 -3.55 21.20 -13.73
N ILE A 10 -3.60 20.39 -12.67
CA ILE A 10 -2.96 19.08 -12.61
C ILE A 10 -4.07 18.04 -12.58
N LEU A 11 -4.11 17.18 -13.60
CA LEU A 11 -4.97 16.01 -13.62
C LEU A 11 -4.17 14.79 -13.16
N ALA A 12 -4.76 13.95 -12.33
CA ALA A 12 -4.12 12.74 -11.81
C ALA A 12 -5.13 11.59 -11.75
N GLY A 13 -4.69 10.42 -12.19
CA GLY A 13 -5.52 9.22 -12.26
C GLY A 13 -4.75 8.06 -12.88
N TYR A 14 -5.40 6.89 -12.96
CA TYR A 14 -4.85 5.75 -13.68
C TYR A 14 -4.77 6.04 -15.18
N SER A 15 -3.68 5.61 -15.83
CA SER A 15 -3.37 5.93 -17.23
C SER A 15 -4.56 5.67 -18.16
N ASP A 16 -5.16 4.48 -18.12
CA ASP A 16 -6.26 4.10 -19.02
C ASP A 16 -7.50 4.99 -18.84
N LEU A 17 -7.82 5.35 -17.60
CA LEU A 17 -8.94 6.24 -17.31
C LEU A 17 -8.63 7.69 -17.71
N MET A 18 -7.37 8.10 -17.59
CA MET A 18 -6.91 9.41 -18.05
C MET A 18 -6.95 9.51 -19.57
N ASP A 19 -6.55 8.47 -20.29
CA ASP A 19 -6.64 8.44 -21.75
C ASP A 19 -8.10 8.52 -22.22
N GLN A 20 -9.00 7.74 -21.60
CA GLN A 20 -10.44 7.84 -21.88
C GLN A 20 -10.99 9.25 -21.61
N LEU A 21 -10.58 9.89 -20.51
CA LEU A 21 -10.99 11.25 -20.18
C LEU A 21 -10.49 12.27 -21.23
N LEU A 22 -9.25 12.12 -21.69
CA LEU A 22 -8.66 13.02 -22.68
C LEU A 22 -9.27 12.82 -24.07
N ASP A 23 -9.64 11.58 -24.41
CA ASP A 23 -10.24 11.24 -25.70
C ASP A 23 -11.72 11.64 -25.78
N ALA A 24 -12.39 11.80 -24.64
CA ALA A 24 -13.77 12.28 -24.58
C ALA A 24 -13.93 13.71 -25.13
N ASN A 25 -12.87 14.53 -25.16
CA ASN A 25 -12.87 15.84 -25.79
C ASN A 25 -11.49 16.19 -26.36
N PRO A 26 -11.31 16.21 -27.70
CA PRO A 26 -10.04 16.57 -28.33
C PRO A 26 -9.46 17.93 -27.89
N GLY A 27 -10.33 18.86 -27.46
CA GLY A 27 -9.94 20.16 -26.91
C GLY A 27 -9.26 20.08 -25.54
N LEU A 28 -9.47 19.00 -24.77
CA LEU A 28 -8.73 18.74 -23.54
C LEU A 28 -7.35 18.18 -23.85
N ARG A 29 -7.27 17.16 -24.72
CA ARG A 29 -5.99 16.55 -25.12
C ARG A 29 -5.01 17.58 -25.69
N SER A 30 -5.48 18.53 -26.51
CA SER A 30 -4.62 19.60 -27.07
C SER A 30 -4.13 20.64 -26.04
N ARG A 31 -4.75 20.71 -24.85
CA ARG A 31 -4.37 21.65 -23.77
C ARG A 31 -3.48 21.01 -22.69
N ILE A 32 -3.27 19.70 -22.73
CA ILE A 32 -2.30 19.02 -21.85
C ILE A 32 -0.90 19.20 -22.45
N GLY A 33 -0.13 20.12 -21.88
CA GLY A 33 1.25 20.38 -22.32
C GLY A 33 2.26 19.33 -21.84
N HIS A 34 1.99 18.66 -20.71
CA HIS A 34 2.90 17.70 -20.09
C HIS A 34 2.12 16.51 -19.50
N ILE A 35 2.63 15.30 -19.72
CA ILE A 35 2.15 14.06 -19.12
C ILE A 35 3.33 13.45 -18.37
N ILE A 36 3.13 13.13 -17.09
CA ILE A 36 4.12 12.47 -16.24
C ILE A 36 3.54 11.12 -15.85
N HIS A 37 4.23 10.05 -16.22
CA HIS A 37 3.85 8.69 -15.85
C HIS A 37 4.58 8.27 -14.59
N PHE A 38 3.83 7.80 -13.60
CA PHE A 38 4.38 7.22 -12.38
C PHE A 38 4.30 5.70 -12.48
N ALA A 39 5.46 5.06 -12.63
CA ALA A 39 5.55 3.60 -12.60
C ALA A 39 5.19 3.09 -11.19
N PRO A 40 4.63 1.87 -11.09
CA PRO A 40 4.49 1.23 -9.80
C PRO A 40 5.85 0.97 -9.17
N TYR A 41 5.91 1.07 -7.83
CA TYR A 41 7.13 0.74 -7.09
C TYR A 41 7.44 -0.75 -7.23
N ASN A 42 8.72 -1.09 -7.38
CA ASN A 42 9.18 -2.47 -7.26
C ASN A 42 9.30 -2.89 -5.79
N SER A 43 9.54 -4.18 -5.53
CA SER A 43 9.61 -4.72 -4.17
C SER A 43 10.70 -4.07 -3.31
N ASP A 44 11.86 -3.74 -3.87
CA ASP A 44 12.94 -3.06 -3.12
C ASP A 44 12.56 -1.63 -2.76
N GLU A 45 11.94 -0.89 -3.69
CA GLU A 45 11.43 0.46 -3.42
C GLU A 45 10.32 0.44 -2.36
N MET A 46 9.47 -0.59 -2.37
CA MET A 46 8.45 -0.78 -1.32
C MET A 46 9.07 -1.01 0.06
N VAL A 47 10.12 -1.83 0.15
CA VAL A 47 10.87 -2.02 1.41
C VAL A 47 11.52 -0.70 1.86
N GLN A 48 12.10 0.07 0.93
CA GLN A 48 12.66 1.39 1.24
C GLN A 48 11.60 2.37 1.76
N ILE A 49 10.40 2.37 1.17
CA ILE A 49 9.28 3.19 1.67
C ILE A 49 8.93 2.78 3.10
N TYR A 50 8.85 1.49 3.41
CA TYR A 50 8.61 1.01 4.77
C TYR A 50 9.69 1.49 5.74
N GLN A 51 10.96 1.31 5.38
CA GLN A 51 12.10 1.77 6.18
C GLN A 51 12.11 3.29 6.37
N SER A 52 11.64 4.06 5.38
CA SER A 52 11.52 5.52 5.50
C SER A 52 10.52 5.93 6.58
N TYR A 53 9.43 5.17 6.77
CA TYR A 53 8.51 5.37 7.87
C TYR A 53 9.17 5.01 9.21
N ALA A 54 9.82 3.84 9.30
CA ALA A 54 10.53 3.43 10.52
C ALA A 54 11.56 4.49 10.96
N HIS A 55 12.38 4.97 10.02
CA HIS A 55 13.35 6.03 10.26
C HIS A 55 12.67 7.34 10.72
N LYS A 56 11.57 7.75 10.07
CA LYS A 56 10.82 8.96 10.46
C LYS A 56 10.32 8.90 11.90
N TYR A 57 9.90 7.72 12.36
CA TYR A 57 9.42 7.51 13.72
C TYR A 57 10.51 7.07 14.70
N LYS A 58 11.77 7.01 14.26
CA LYS A 58 12.95 6.58 15.04
C LYS A 58 12.80 5.16 15.62
N ILE A 59 12.19 4.27 14.84
CA ILE A 59 12.01 2.87 15.18
C ILE A 59 13.01 2.05 14.38
N LEU A 60 13.72 1.15 15.06
CA LEU A 60 14.57 0.17 14.42
C LEU A 60 13.72 -0.97 13.85
N VAL A 61 14.22 -1.65 12.83
CA VAL A 61 13.60 -2.84 12.27
C VAL A 61 14.70 -3.88 12.16
N SER A 62 14.52 -5.03 12.80
CA SER A 62 15.54 -6.08 12.80
C SER A 62 15.77 -6.60 11.38
N ASP A 63 16.97 -7.12 11.10
CA ASP A 63 17.31 -7.65 9.79
C ASP A 63 16.37 -8.81 9.39
N GLU A 64 16.01 -9.67 10.34
CA GLU A 64 15.06 -10.76 10.12
C GLU A 64 13.65 -10.24 9.79
N ALA A 65 13.23 -9.15 10.43
CA ALA A 65 11.95 -8.52 10.14
C ALA A 65 11.93 -7.92 8.71
N ILE A 66 13.05 -7.34 8.26
CA ILE A 66 13.20 -6.85 6.88
C ILE A 66 13.18 -8.01 5.88
N VAL A 67 13.84 -9.14 6.18
CA VAL A 67 13.79 -10.34 5.32
C VAL A 67 12.35 -10.82 5.17
N GLN A 68 11.63 -10.99 6.28
CA GLN A 68 10.23 -11.44 6.25
C GLN A 68 9.32 -10.45 5.50
N LEU A 69 9.51 -9.15 5.71
CA LEU A 69 8.77 -8.11 4.99
C LEU A 69 9.02 -8.20 3.48
N ARG A 70 10.29 -8.36 3.07
CA ARG A 70 10.69 -8.48 1.66
C ARG A 70 10.09 -9.72 1.02
N GLU A 71 10.11 -10.86 1.70
CA GLU A 71 9.48 -12.10 1.24
C GLU A 71 7.98 -11.91 1.02
N TYR A 72 7.30 -11.32 2.00
CA TYR A 72 5.87 -11.02 1.88
C TYR A 72 5.59 -10.11 0.69
N ILE A 73 6.36 -9.03 0.53
CA ILE A 73 6.20 -8.08 -0.57
C ILE A 73 6.46 -8.76 -1.93
N GLY A 74 7.48 -9.61 -2.03
CA GLY A 74 7.81 -10.31 -3.28
C GLY A 74 6.77 -11.33 -3.73
N GLN A 75 5.96 -11.85 -2.80
CA GLN A 75 4.95 -12.87 -3.09
C GLN A 75 3.55 -12.30 -3.40
N HIS A 76 3.33 -11.00 -3.21
CA HIS A 76 2.01 -10.39 -3.30
C HIS A 76 1.98 -9.21 -4.26
N GLN A 77 0.88 -9.08 -5.01
CA GLN A 77 0.58 -7.86 -5.78
C GLN A 77 -0.19 -6.89 -4.91
N PHE A 78 0.25 -5.63 -4.87
CA PHE A 78 -0.37 -4.59 -4.04
C PHE A 78 -1.11 -3.56 -4.89
N ASP A 79 -2.41 -3.46 -4.70
CA ASP A 79 -3.18 -2.32 -5.20
C ASP A 79 -2.83 -1.09 -4.36
N GLY A 80 -2.43 0.02 -5.00
CA GLY A 80 -2.10 1.26 -4.31
C GLY A 80 -0.71 1.29 -3.64
N ASN A 81 0.26 0.51 -4.13
CA ASN A 81 1.70 0.51 -3.82
C ASN A 81 2.09 1.18 -2.47
N ALA A 82 2.40 2.48 -2.48
CA ALA A 82 2.87 3.20 -1.29
C ALA A 82 1.83 3.33 -0.17
N ARG A 83 0.53 3.44 -0.52
CA ARG A 83 -0.55 3.45 0.48
C ARG A 83 -0.62 2.13 1.22
N THR A 84 -0.39 1.03 0.51
CA THR A 84 -0.42 -0.31 1.10
C THR A 84 0.76 -0.53 2.01
N ILE A 85 1.97 -0.11 1.60
CA ILE A 85 3.15 -0.14 2.48
C ILE A 85 2.97 0.73 3.72
N ARG A 86 2.39 1.93 3.59
CA ARG A 86 2.05 2.77 4.75
C ARG A 86 1.09 2.05 5.70
N THR A 87 0.04 1.41 5.15
CA THR A 87 -0.93 0.67 5.96
C THR A 87 -0.26 -0.47 6.69
N LEU A 88 0.62 -1.21 6.01
CA LEU A 88 1.38 -2.30 6.62
C LEU A 88 2.26 -1.78 7.75
N TRP A 89 3.01 -0.69 7.54
CA TRP A 89 3.77 0.01 8.59
C TRP A 89 2.91 0.35 9.82
N GLU A 90 1.75 0.97 9.60
CA GLU A 90 0.84 1.34 10.70
C GLU A 90 0.41 0.10 11.50
N ARG A 91 0.17 -1.05 10.83
CA ARG A 91 -0.21 -2.30 11.52
C ARG A 91 0.94 -2.95 12.27
N THR A 92 2.14 -2.99 11.69
CA THR A 92 3.32 -3.55 12.36
C THR A 92 3.73 -2.69 13.55
N PHE A 93 3.60 -1.37 13.45
CA PHE A 93 3.86 -0.46 14.56
C PHE A 93 2.86 -0.65 15.71
N SER A 94 1.56 -0.83 15.39
CA SER A 94 0.57 -1.20 16.41
C SER A 94 0.88 -2.54 17.08
N ALA A 95 1.28 -3.56 16.31
CA ALA A 95 1.64 -4.87 16.86
C ALA A 95 2.84 -4.78 17.83
N MET A 96 3.88 -4.00 17.46
CA MET A 96 5.01 -3.72 18.35
C MET A 96 4.56 -3.04 19.65
N ALA A 97 3.67 -2.04 19.56
CA ALA A 97 3.16 -1.35 20.74
C ALA A 97 2.30 -2.26 21.64
N GLU A 98 1.50 -3.15 21.06
CA GLU A 98 0.74 -4.17 21.79
C GLU A 98 1.67 -5.15 22.50
N ARG A 99 2.72 -5.61 21.81
CA ARG A 99 3.77 -6.47 22.40
C ARG A 99 4.46 -5.78 23.58
N ALA A 100 4.90 -4.54 23.41
CA ALA A 100 5.59 -3.77 24.44
C ALA A 100 4.69 -3.41 25.66
N ASN A 101 3.38 -3.61 25.54
CA ASN A 101 2.39 -3.38 26.60
C ASN A 101 1.75 -4.69 27.11
N ALA A 102 2.26 -5.86 26.71
CA ALA A 102 1.66 -7.15 27.04
C ALA A 102 1.48 -7.38 28.55
N ASP A 103 2.42 -6.89 29.37
CA ASP A 103 2.38 -7.03 30.83
C ASP A 103 1.72 -5.83 31.53
N SER A 104 1.00 -4.97 30.80
CA SER A 104 0.44 -3.69 31.29
C SER A 104 1.47 -2.71 31.86
N VAL A 105 2.75 -2.98 31.61
CA VAL A 105 3.89 -2.13 31.90
C VAL A 105 4.54 -1.80 30.57
N ILE A 106 4.62 -0.52 30.24
CA ILE A 106 5.28 -0.08 29.01
C ILE A 106 6.78 -0.29 29.17
N ASN A 107 7.34 -1.27 28.47
CA ASN A 107 8.77 -1.44 28.39
C ASN A 107 9.34 -0.55 27.28
N LEU A 108 10.03 0.53 27.67
CA LEU A 108 10.68 1.47 26.75
C LEU A 108 11.78 0.80 25.90
N GLU A 109 12.40 -0.28 26.40
CA GLU A 109 13.40 -1.05 25.65
C GLU A 109 12.74 -1.87 24.51
N GLU A 110 11.49 -2.28 24.68
CA GLU A 110 10.71 -3.01 23.66
C GLU A 110 10.04 -2.07 22.64
N LEU A 111 9.92 -0.78 22.95
CA LEU A 111 9.46 0.28 22.04
C LEU A 111 10.57 0.84 21.12
N GLY A 112 11.65 0.09 20.93
CA GLY A 112 12.78 0.51 20.10
C GLY A 112 12.88 -0.19 18.74
N GLU A 113 12.33 -1.41 18.62
CA GLU A 113 12.61 -2.29 17.48
C GLU A 113 11.42 -3.15 17.08
N ILE A 114 11.10 -3.14 15.78
CA ILE A 114 10.17 -4.06 15.13
C ILE A 114 10.89 -5.38 14.84
N VAL A 115 10.30 -6.48 15.29
CA VAL A 115 10.83 -7.84 15.13
C VAL A 115 9.89 -8.70 14.24
N PRO A 116 10.30 -9.91 13.80
CA PRO A 116 9.48 -10.75 12.90
C PRO A 116 8.04 -11.02 13.40
N HIS A 117 7.84 -11.11 14.71
CA HIS A 117 6.51 -11.25 15.31
C HIS A 117 5.57 -10.10 14.92
N ASP A 118 6.06 -8.85 14.98
CA ASP A 118 5.26 -7.66 14.70
C ASP A 118 4.93 -7.55 13.20
N ILE A 119 5.85 -7.99 12.33
CA ILE A 119 5.61 -8.14 10.89
C ILE A 119 4.49 -9.15 10.65
N HIS A 120 4.57 -10.33 11.28
CA HIS A 120 3.56 -11.38 11.14
C HIS A 120 2.16 -10.90 11.56
N GLU A 121 2.04 -10.34 12.77
CA GLU A 121 0.75 -9.84 13.26
C GLU A 121 0.26 -8.65 12.43
N GLY A 122 1.15 -7.74 12.01
CA GLY A 122 0.79 -6.63 11.13
C GLY A 122 0.19 -7.09 9.80
N ILE A 123 0.80 -8.09 9.15
CA ILE A 123 0.29 -8.71 7.91
C ILE A 123 -1.07 -9.37 8.14
N LYS A 124 -1.20 -10.14 9.22
CA LYS A 124 -2.44 -10.83 9.58
C LYS A 124 -3.59 -9.83 9.80
N HIS A 125 -3.33 -8.73 10.50
CA HIS A 125 -4.29 -7.64 10.66
C HIS A 125 -4.66 -6.98 9.33
N TYR A 126 -3.68 -6.69 8.47
CA TYR A 126 -3.92 -6.15 7.13
C TYR A 126 -4.86 -7.05 6.31
N LEU A 127 -4.54 -8.35 6.20
CA LEU A 127 -5.34 -9.31 5.44
C LEU A 127 -6.75 -9.51 6.00
N SER A 128 -6.93 -9.40 7.31
CA SER A 128 -8.26 -9.49 7.94
C SER A 128 -9.17 -8.34 7.50
N GLN A 129 -8.61 -7.13 7.32
CA GLN A 129 -9.37 -5.95 6.91
C GLN A 129 -9.68 -5.97 5.43
N GLU A 130 -8.74 -6.40 4.59
CA GLU A 130 -9.00 -6.56 3.15
C GLU A 130 -10.10 -7.59 2.89
N ARG A 131 -10.12 -8.70 3.63
CA ARG A 131 -11.22 -9.69 3.57
C ARG A 131 -12.56 -9.09 3.98
N ARG A 132 -12.60 -8.33 5.09
CA ARG A 132 -13.83 -7.66 5.54
C ARG A 132 -14.33 -6.64 4.53
N LYS A 133 -13.44 -5.84 3.95
CA LYS A 133 -13.76 -4.84 2.93
C LYS A 133 -14.37 -5.48 1.68
N ARG A 134 -13.78 -6.58 1.21
CA ARG A 134 -14.33 -7.38 0.09
C ARG A 134 -15.69 -8.00 0.42
N SER A 135 -15.86 -8.54 1.63
CA SER A 135 -17.12 -9.11 2.11
C SER A 135 -18.22 -8.05 2.30
N SER A 136 -17.89 -6.86 2.82
CA SER A 136 -18.83 -5.76 3.02
C SER A 136 -19.27 -5.07 1.73
N ILE A 137 -18.47 -5.19 0.65
CA ILE A 137 -18.80 -4.67 -0.68
C ILE A 137 -19.73 -5.63 -1.46
N GLY A 138 -20.08 -6.79 -0.88
CA GLY A 138 -21.18 -7.61 -1.38
C GLY A 138 -20.87 -8.52 -2.57
N PHE A 139 -19.60 -8.84 -2.84
CA PHE A 139 -19.24 -9.89 -3.79
C PHE A 139 -18.99 -11.22 -3.06
N SER A 140 -20.06 -11.97 -2.79
CA SER A 140 -19.98 -13.44 -2.70
C SER A 140 -19.94 -13.98 -4.12
N THR A 141 -18.76 -14.07 -4.72
CA THR A 141 -18.58 -14.96 -5.88
C THR A 141 -18.34 -16.36 -5.36
N ASN A 142 -19.43 -17.10 -5.15
CA ASN A 142 -19.39 -18.53 -5.35
C ASN A 142 -19.24 -18.73 -6.87
N SER A 143 -18.03 -19.01 -7.34
CA SER A 143 -17.81 -19.55 -8.68
C SER A 143 -17.00 -20.82 -8.53
N SER A 144 -17.72 -21.91 -8.30
CA SER A 144 -17.33 -23.23 -8.77
C SER A 144 -17.26 -23.15 -10.29
N ALA A 145 -16.10 -22.82 -10.83
CA ALA A 145 -15.81 -23.06 -12.24
C ALA A 145 -15.34 -24.51 -12.33
N GLU A 146 -16.27 -25.39 -12.71
CA GLU A 146 -15.97 -26.72 -13.22
C GLU A 146 -14.91 -26.63 -14.32
N LEU A 147 -13.84 -27.39 -14.17
CA LEU A 147 -12.92 -27.70 -15.25
C LEU A 147 -13.68 -28.47 -16.35
N PRO A 148 -13.57 -28.10 -17.64
CA PRO A 148 -14.07 -28.96 -18.69
C PRO A 148 -13.24 -30.25 -18.71
N LYS A 149 -13.88 -31.38 -18.36
CA LYS A 149 -13.35 -32.71 -18.64
C LYS A 149 -13.40 -32.95 -20.15
N ASN A 150 -12.24 -32.92 -20.80
CA ASN A 150 -12.03 -33.56 -22.09
C ASN A 150 -11.19 -34.82 -21.88
N ALA A 151 -11.86 -35.97 -21.89
CA ALA A 151 -11.42 -37.29 -22.37
C ALA A 151 -12.50 -38.32 -22.03
#